data_AF-A0A3D3NPW2-F1
#
_entry.id   AF-A0A3D3NPW2-F1
#
_cell.length_a   1.000
_cell.length_b   1.000
_cell.length_c   1.000
_cell.angle_alpha   90.00
_cell.angle_beta   90.00
_cell.angle_gamma   90.00
#
_symmetry.space_group_name_H-M   'P 1'
#
loop_
_entity.id
_entity.type
_entity.pdbx_description
1 polymer ?
#
loop_
_entity_poly.entity_id
_entity_poly.type
_entity_poly.pdbx_seq_one_letter_code
_entity_poly.pdbx_strand_id
1 'polypeptide(L)' 'LHKTVKGRRVDLEDKPCSSRAEGQFHIADERSPAEVAAMLRARGLDPVWKDWDPAILSAVGAGLTAA' A
#
# COMPACT_ATOMS: atom_id res chain seq x y z
N LEU A 1 -1.62 -9.75 17.21
CA LEU A 1 -1.45 -10.33 18.56
C LEU A 1 -0.33 -9.58 19.27
N HIS A 2 -0.60 -8.84 20.35
CA HIS A 2 0.45 -8.12 21.08
C HIS A 2 1.11 -9.07 22.10
N LYS A 3 2.32 -9.56 21.81
CA LYS A 3 3.12 -10.31 22.78
C LYS A 3 3.89 -9.30 23.64
N THR A 4 3.59 -9.26 24.93
CA THR A 4 4.41 -8.56 25.92
C THR A 4 5.01 -9.60 26.85
N VAL A 5 6.32 -9.49 27.08
CA VAL A 5 7.01 -10.35 28.06
C VAL A 5 7.60 -9.42 29.10
N LYS A 6 7.16 -9.58 30.36
CA LYS A 6 7.67 -8.82 31.50
C LYS A 6 7.59 -7.29 31.30
N GLY A 7 6.49 -6.81 30.72
CA GLY A 7 6.23 -5.38 30.49
C GLY A 7 6.97 -4.74 29.32
N ARG A 8 7.83 -5.49 28.61
CA ARG A 8 8.49 -5.02 27.38
C ARG A 8 7.75 -5.56 26.17
N ARG A 9 7.44 -4.68 25.20
CA ARG A 9 6.93 -5.09 23.88
C ARG A 9 8.06 -5.82 23.16
N VAL A 10 7.79 -7.04 22.73
CA VAL A 10 8.76 -7.88 22.02
C VAL A 10 8.21 -8.13 20.64
N ASP A 11 8.97 -7.78 19.61
CA ASP A 11 8.60 -8.08 18.24
C ASP A 11 8.55 -9.61 18.06
N LEU A 12 7.46 -10.09 17.47
CA LEU A 12 7.30 -11.49 17.09
C LEU A 12 8.31 -11.77 15.98
N GLU A 13 9.08 -12.85 16.12
CA GLU A 13 10.18 -13.24 15.23
C GLU A 13 9.81 -13.09 13.74
N ASP A 14 10.73 -12.49 12.97
CA ASP A 14 10.62 -12.32 11.51
C ASP A 14 10.44 -13.69 10.85
N LYS A 15 9.19 -14.03 10.56
CA LYS A 15 8.86 -15.12 9.65
C LYS A 15 9.57 -14.81 8.33
N PRO A 16 10.38 -15.73 7.75
CA PRO A 16 11.00 -15.47 6.46
C PRO A 16 9.88 -15.25 5.44
N CYS A 17 9.67 -13.98 5.10
CA CYS A 17 8.70 -13.57 4.11
C CYS A 17 9.18 -14.18 2.80
N SER A 18 8.56 -15.26 2.38
CA SER A 18 8.80 -15.90 1.09
C SER A 18 8.36 -14.95 -0.02
N SER A 19 9.17 -13.92 -0.27
CA SER A 19 9.35 -13.02 -1.42
C SER A 19 8.17 -12.58 -2.30
N ARG A 20 6.92 -12.87 -1.95
CA ARG A 20 5.71 -12.29 -2.52
C ARG A 20 4.72 -12.19 -1.37
N ALA A 21 4.43 -10.96 -0.97
CA ALA A 21 3.33 -10.71 -0.05
C ALA A 21 2.07 -11.38 -0.61
N GLU A 22 1.64 -12.47 0.01
CA GLU A 22 0.28 -12.96 -0.17
C GLU A 22 -0.63 -11.79 0.17
N GLY A 23 -1.47 -11.35 -0.78
CA GLY A 23 -2.16 -10.07 -0.72
C GLY A 23 -2.82 -9.85 0.63
N GLN A 24 -2.40 -8.81 1.36
CA GLN A 24 -2.88 -8.51 2.71
C GLN A 24 -4.41 -8.41 2.77
N PHE A 25 -5.01 -7.98 1.65
CA PHE A 25 -6.44 -7.94 1.42
C PHE A 25 -6.73 -8.28 -0.05
N HIS A 26 -7.97 -8.69 -0.32
CA HIS A 26 -8.48 -8.83 -1.67
C HIS A 26 -9.13 -7.51 -2.13
N ILE A 27 -8.91 -7.12 -3.39
CA ILE A 27 -9.51 -5.94 -3.99
C ILE A 27 -10.85 -6.36 -4.59
N ALA A 28 -11.96 -5.80 -4.09
CA ALA A 28 -13.29 -6.13 -4.60
C ALA A 28 -13.67 -5.33 -5.88
N ASP A 29 -13.02 -4.19 -6.11
CA ASP A 29 -13.25 -3.33 -7.28
C ASP A 29 -12.04 -3.41 -8.22
N GLU A 30 -12.19 -4.16 -9.30
CA GLU A 30 -11.11 -4.39 -10.26
C GLU A 30 -11.03 -3.31 -11.36
N ARG A 31 -11.88 -2.28 -11.29
CA ARG A 31 -11.86 -1.19 -12.26
C ARG A 31 -10.54 -0.43 -12.19
N SER A 32 -10.05 -0.03 -13.35
CA SER A 32 -8.89 0.84 -13.44
C SER A 32 -9.17 2.20 -12.80
N PRO A 33 -8.13 2.91 -12.33
CA PRO A 33 -8.28 4.28 -11.81
C PRO A 33 -8.95 5.23 -12.83
N ALA A 34 -8.71 5.04 -14.13
CA ALA A 34 -9.32 5.84 -15.19
C ALA A 34 -10.83 5.62 -15.31
N GLU A 35 -11.30 4.37 -15.20
CA GLU A 35 -12.73 4.02 -15.21
C GLU A 35 -13.45 4.60 -14.00
N VAL A 36 -12.85 4.51 -12.81
CA VAL A 36 -13.41 5.11 -11.59
C VAL A 36 -13.49 6.63 -11.72
N ALA A 37 -12.45 7.27 -12.25
CA ALA A 37 -12.44 8.72 -12.48
C ALA A 37 -13.53 9.16 -13.48
N ALA A 38 -13.76 8.40 -14.55
CA ALA A 38 -14.84 8.66 -15.50
C ALA A 38 -16.23 8.49 -14.85
N MET A 39 -16.42 7.44 -14.04
CA MET A 39 -17.65 7.23 -13.28
C MET A 39 -17.93 8.37 -12.29
N LEU A 40 -16.90 8.89 -11.60
CA LEU A 40 -17.04 10.03 -10.69
C LEU A 40 -17.49 11.30 -11.45
N ARG A 41 -16.84 11.60 -12.59
CA ARG A 41 -17.22 12.73 -13.45
C ARG A 41 -18.65 12.63 -13.97
N ALA A 42 -19.09 11.44 -14.37
CA ALA A 42 -20.47 11.20 -14.81
C ALA A 42 -21.51 11.49 -13.70
N ARG A 43 -21.09 11.49 -12.43
CA ARG A 43 -21.92 11.83 -11.26
C ARG A 43 -21.75 13.29 -10.82
N GLY A 44 -21.01 14.11 -11.57
CA GLY A 44 -20.72 15.50 -11.21
C GLY A 44 -19.66 15.64 -10.11
N LEU A 45 -18.87 14.60 -9.84
CA LEU A 45 -17.77 14.63 -8.87
C LEU A 45 -16.43 14.80 -9.58
N ASP A 46 -15.56 15.64 -9.04
CA ASP A 46 -14.21 15.83 -9.56
C ASP A 46 -13.20 14.91 -8.82
N PRO A 47 -12.57 13.94 -9.50
CA PRO A 47 -11.56 13.09 -8.90
C PRO A 47 -10.25 13.86 -8.67
N VAL A 48 -9.79 13.89 -7.41
CA VAL A 48 -8.50 14.51 -7.02
C VAL A 48 -7.50 13.42 -6.64
N TRP A 49 -6.28 13.53 -7.19
CA TRP A 49 -5.18 12.62 -6.88
C TRP A 49 -4.34 13.16 -5.70
N LYS A 50 -3.67 12.28 -4.95
CA LYS A 50 -2.72 12.68 -3.89
C LYS A 50 -1.31 12.85 -4.46
N ASP A 51 -1.20 13.58 -5.56
CA ASP A 51 0.05 13.93 -6.23
C ASP A 51 0.91 14.94 -5.45
N TRP A 52 0.38 15.47 -4.36
CA TRP A 52 1.11 16.31 -3.41
C TRP A 52 1.74 15.51 -2.26
N ASP A 53 1.41 14.24 -2.08
CA ASP A 53 1.83 13.44 -0.91
C ASP A 53 3.19 12.78 -1.15
N PRO A 54 4.27 13.25 -0.51
CA PRO A 54 5.60 12.70 -0.74
C PRO A 54 5.72 11.24 -0.31
N ALA A 55 4.94 10.79 0.68
CA ALA A 55 4.98 9.41 1.16
C ALA A 55 4.42 8.42 0.11
N ILE A 56 3.57 8.89 -0.80
CA ILE A 56 3.04 8.10 -1.92
C ILE A 56 3.98 8.20 -3.12
N LEU A 57 4.54 9.38 -3.36
CA LEU A 57 5.42 9.63 -4.51
C LEU A 57 6.85 9.10 -4.34
N SER A 58 7.33 8.91 -3.11
CA SER A 58 8.72 8.50 -2.82
C SER A 58 9.02 7.03 -3.11
N ALA A 59 8.10 6.29 -3.77
CA ALA A 59 8.30 4.89 -4.15
C ALA A 59 9.23 4.69 -5.37
N VAL A 60 10.17 5.61 -5.59
CA VAL A 60 11.29 5.46 -6.53
C VAL A 60 12.58 5.60 -5.72
N GLY A 61 13.23 4.48 -5.38
CA GLY A 61 14.53 4.55 -4.71
C GLY A 61 15.08 3.31 -3.98
N ALA A 62 14.61 2.09 -4.24
CA ALA A 62 15.17 0.89 -3.59
C ALA A 62 15.51 -0.25 -4.58
N GLY A 63 15.95 0.08 -5.79
CA GLY A 63 16.16 -0.95 -6.83
C GLY A 63 17.20 -0.71 -7.92
N LEU A 64 18.05 0.32 -7.86
CA LEU A 64 19.12 0.53 -8.84
C LEU A 64 20.42 1.03 -8.19
N THR A 65 21.04 0.20 -7.35
CA THR A 65 22.49 0.21 -7.13
C THR A 65 22.98 -1.21 -6.86
N ALA A 66 23.43 -1.93 -7.90
CA ALA A 66 24.42 -3.00 -7.76
C ALA A 66 24.98 -3.40 -9.14
N ALA A 67 26.28 -3.11 -9.30
CA ALA A 67 27.28 -3.60 -10.26
C ALA A 67 27.07 -3.29 -11.75
#